data_AF-A0AAN9BK27-F1
#
_entry.id   AF-A0AAN9BK27-F1
#
_cell.length_a   1.000
_cell.length_b   1.000
_cell.length_c   1.000
_cell.angle_alpha   90.00
_cell.angle_beta   90.00
_cell.angle_gamma   90.00
#
_symmetry.space_group_name_H-M   'P 1'
#
loop_
_entity.id
_entity.type
_entity.pdbx_description
1 polymer ?
#
loop_
_entity_poly.entity_id
_entity_poly.type
_entity_poly.pdbx_seq_one_letter_code
_entity_poly.pdbx_strand_id
1 'polypeptide(L)'
;MPPRRKLSDLDRGRAKGWRQDGVAARQVAQRLAVAPSVITRLKQRFHATGRVQERQRSGRPRVITQREDRFIQRQAMPQRMATANNIRQHLKATTNTVVSSQTIRNRLHNFGLRARGPVRGTTLSANHRAARRAYCTQHVRWQRQQWAQVLFTDESRFCLEPADGRIRVLRRRGERFAEGAVLERQRFGGGSVMVWGGISTRRRTSLYHVVGNLTGVHYQNEILEPLVVPALQAIGLRAILQDDNAPPHRSAAVNTFIQQVRVNRMLWSAKSPDLNPIEHMWDELCRRVQQHHPPPANLGQLLQWLQQEWNGLPRAFICNLIHSMRQRCVECLAHNGGHTRY
;
A
#
# COMPACT_ATOMS: atom_id res chain seq x y z
N MET A 1 -29.07 -36.56 42.04
CA MET A 1 -29.22 -36.61 40.56
C MET A 1 -27.84 -36.73 39.93
N PRO A 2 -27.63 -37.61 38.94
CA PRO A 2 -26.35 -37.66 38.24
C PRO A 2 -26.06 -36.30 37.57
N PRO A 3 -24.79 -35.86 37.53
CA PRO A 3 -24.43 -34.57 36.96
C PRO A 3 -24.88 -34.47 35.50
N ARG A 4 -25.31 -33.27 35.07
CA ARG A 4 -25.71 -32.99 33.68
C ARG A 4 -24.49 -33.11 32.77
N ARG A 5 -24.15 -34.32 32.34
CA ARG A 5 -23.06 -34.61 31.41
C ARG A 5 -23.52 -34.42 29.98
N LYS A 6 -22.80 -33.59 29.22
CA LYS A 6 -23.00 -33.40 27.78
C LYS A 6 -22.28 -34.51 27.02
N LEU A 7 -22.98 -35.24 26.14
CA LEU A 7 -22.35 -36.25 25.27
C LEU A 7 -21.38 -35.58 24.29
N SER A 8 -20.18 -36.12 24.15
CA SER A 8 -19.23 -35.76 23.08
C SER A 8 -19.72 -36.26 21.71
N ASP A 9 -19.14 -35.79 20.61
CA ASP A 9 -19.50 -36.29 19.28
C ASP A 9 -19.17 -37.79 19.10
N LEU A 10 -18.09 -38.25 19.72
CA LEU A 10 -17.72 -39.67 19.76
C LEU A 10 -18.78 -40.50 20.51
N ASP A 11 -19.22 -40.02 21.68
CA ASP A 11 -20.25 -40.71 22.47
C ASP A 11 -21.59 -40.76 21.75
N ARG A 12 -21.92 -39.72 20.98
CA ARG A 12 -23.13 -39.71 20.13
C ARG A 12 -23.02 -40.70 18.98
N GLY A 13 -21.85 -40.84 18.37
CA GLY A 13 -21.56 -41.87 17.36
C GLY A 13 -21.71 -43.28 17.93
N ARG A 14 -21.10 -43.55 19.09
CA ARG A 14 -21.22 -44.83 19.80
C ARG A 14 -22.66 -45.14 20.21
N ALA A 15 -23.37 -44.16 20.75
CA ALA A 15 -24.78 -44.28 21.10
C ALA A 15 -25.66 -44.63 19.90
N LYS A 16 -25.37 -44.04 18.72
CA LYS A 16 -26.05 -44.39 17.47
C LYS A 16 -25.76 -45.84 17.09
N GLY A 17 -24.49 -46.25 17.05
CA GLY A 17 -24.08 -47.61 16.71
C GLY A 17 -24.80 -48.66 17.57
N TRP A 18 -24.71 -48.53 18.90
CA TRP A 18 -25.40 -49.46 19.81
C TRP A 18 -26.92 -49.47 19.66
N ARG A 19 -27.54 -48.35 19.27
CA ARG A 19 -28.99 -48.33 18.99
C ARG A 19 -29.36 -48.98 17.66
N GLN A 20 -28.46 -49.00 16.68
CA GLN A 20 -28.62 -49.76 15.44
C GLN A 20 -28.43 -51.26 15.69
N ASP A 21 -27.51 -51.62 16.58
CA ASP A 21 -27.26 -53.00 17.03
C ASP A 21 -28.32 -53.55 18.02
N GLY A 22 -29.48 -52.88 18.13
CA GLY A 22 -30.60 -53.35 18.96
C GLY A 22 -30.49 -53.10 20.48
N VAL A 23 -29.37 -52.57 21.00
CA VAL A 23 -29.17 -52.35 22.44
C VAL A 23 -30.20 -51.38 23.00
N ALA A 24 -30.83 -51.70 24.13
CA ALA A 24 -31.90 -50.87 24.71
C ALA A 24 -31.40 -49.48 25.14
N ALA A 25 -32.24 -48.44 24.98
CA ALA A 25 -31.86 -47.05 25.28
C ALA A 25 -31.42 -46.84 26.74
N ARG A 26 -31.98 -47.60 27.69
CA ARG A 26 -31.56 -47.58 29.12
C ARG A 26 -30.15 -48.12 29.30
N GLN A 27 -29.78 -49.20 28.61
CA GLN A 27 -28.44 -49.79 28.68
C GLN A 27 -27.40 -48.87 28.04
N VAL A 28 -27.72 -48.26 26.90
CA VAL A 28 -26.86 -47.24 26.27
C VAL A 28 -26.66 -46.03 27.20
N ALA A 29 -27.72 -45.60 27.89
CA ALA A 29 -27.66 -44.49 28.83
C ALA A 29 -26.80 -44.81 30.07
N GLN A 30 -26.88 -46.02 30.60
CA GLN A 30 -26.00 -46.51 31.67
C GLN A 30 -24.53 -46.53 31.23
N ARG A 31 -24.22 -47.12 30.06
CA ARG A 31 -22.85 -47.18 29.52
C ARG A 31 -22.21 -45.79 29.33
N LEU A 32 -23.01 -44.78 28.98
CA LEU A 32 -22.55 -43.41 28.76
C LEU A 32 -22.71 -42.51 29.99
N ALA A 33 -23.23 -43.03 31.10
CA ALA A 33 -23.54 -42.29 32.32
C ALA A 33 -24.39 -41.02 32.05
N VAL A 34 -25.46 -41.17 31.27
CA VAL A 34 -26.42 -40.09 30.95
C VAL A 34 -27.86 -40.55 31.23
N ALA A 35 -28.81 -39.61 31.28
CA ALA A 35 -30.21 -39.96 31.43
C ALA A 35 -30.76 -40.65 30.15
N PRO A 36 -31.63 -41.68 30.27
CA PRO A 36 -32.25 -42.36 29.12
C PRO A 36 -32.93 -41.41 28.11
N SER A 37 -33.49 -40.30 28.60
CA SER A 37 -34.15 -39.28 27.76
C SER A 37 -33.18 -38.59 26.79
N VAL A 38 -31.87 -38.56 27.08
CA VAL A 38 -30.84 -38.04 26.16
C VAL A 38 -30.68 -38.97 24.96
N ILE A 39 -30.65 -40.28 25.19
CA ILE A 39 -30.53 -41.30 24.12
C ILE A 39 -31.80 -41.33 23.27
N THR A 40 -32.98 -41.23 23.88
CA THR A 40 -34.25 -41.15 23.15
C THR A 40 -34.31 -39.90 22.25
N ARG A 41 -33.93 -38.73 22.78
CA ARG A 41 -33.86 -37.47 22.00
C ARG A 41 -32.81 -37.55 20.89
N LEU A 42 -31.67 -38.20 21.14
CA LEU A 42 -30.64 -38.42 20.12
C LEU A 42 -31.15 -39.32 18.99
N LYS A 43 -31.85 -40.42 19.32
CA LYS A 43 -32.47 -41.33 18.34
C LYS A 43 -33.51 -40.61 17.49
N GLN A 44 -34.45 -39.89 18.12
CA GLN A 44 -35.47 -39.11 17.41
C GLN A 44 -34.85 -38.08 16.46
N ARG A 45 -33.81 -37.36 16.92
CA ARG A 45 -33.07 -36.42 16.08
C ARG A 45 -32.40 -37.11 14.90
N PHE A 46 -31.75 -38.24 15.13
CA PHE A 46 -31.08 -38.99 14.08
C PHE A 46 -32.06 -39.49 13.02
N HIS A 47 -33.23 -40.01 13.41
CA HIS A 47 -34.28 -40.37 12.44
C HIS A 47 -34.79 -39.17 11.64
N ALA A 48 -34.93 -38.00 12.27
CA ALA A 48 -35.45 -36.81 11.60
C ALA A 48 -34.43 -36.11 10.68
N THR A 49 -33.12 -36.15 10.98
CA THR A 49 -32.12 -35.35 10.26
C THR A 49 -30.93 -36.13 9.71
N GLY A 50 -30.83 -37.44 9.97
CA GLY A 50 -29.69 -38.28 9.57
C GLY A 50 -28.35 -37.93 10.25
N ARG A 51 -28.35 -37.04 11.25
CA ARG A 51 -27.14 -36.50 11.89
C ARG A 51 -27.22 -36.62 13.40
N VAL A 52 -26.10 -36.97 14.03
CA VAL A 52 -25.98 -37.08 15.50
C VAL A 52 -25.45 -35.80 16.16
N GLN A 53 -24.97 -34.86 15.34
CA GLN A 53 -24.41 -33.57 15.78
C GLN A 53 -25.50 -32.66 16.39
N GLU A 54 -25.08 -31.71 17.21
CA GLU A 54 -25.98 -30.65 17.67
C GLU A 54 -26.38 -29.76 16.49
N ARG A 55 -27.64 -29.33 16.48
CA ARG A 55 -28.08 -28.28 15.55
C ARG A 55 -27.34 -27.00 15.87
N GLN A 56 -26.99 -26.25 14.84
CA GLN A 56 -26.53 -24.89 15.02
C GLN A 56 -27.62 -24.12 15.77
N ARG A 57 -27.27 -23.57 16.94
CA ARG A 57 -28.21 -22.77 17.72
C ARG A 57 -28.50 -21.50 16.93
N SER A 58 -29.75 -21.05 16.94
CA SER A 58 -30.20 -19.81 16.25
C SER A 58 -29.44 -18.55 16.68
N GLY A 59 -28.80 -18.60 17.86
CA GLY A 59 -28.06 -17.47 18.41
C GLY A 59 -28.98 -16.33 18.80
N ARG A 60 -28.38 -15.21 19.20
CA ARG A 60 -29.13 -13.99 19.50
C ARG A 60 -29.69 -13.38 18.20
N PRO A 61 -30.97 -13.03 18.13
CA PRO A 61 -31.54 -12.31 16.98
C PRO A 61 -30.75 -11.03 16.69
N ARG A 62 -30.59 -10.72 15.41
CA ARG A 62 -29.86 -9.54 14.96
C ARG A 62 -30.73 -8.30 15.13
N VAL A 63 -30.13 -7.22 15.64
CA VAL A 63 -30.77 -5.89 15.70
C VAL A 63 -30.85 -5.25 14.31
N ILE A 64 -29.82 -5.45 13.49
CA ILE A 64 -29.74 -4.87 12.14
C ILE A 64 -30.38 -5.82 11.13
N THR A 65 -31.39 -5.32 10.42
CA THR A 65 -32.10 -6.02 9.34
C THR A 65 -31.28 -6.11 8.05
N GLN A 66 -31.70 -6.96 7.12
CA GLN A 66 -31.04 -7.09 5.82
C GLN A 66 -31.17 -5.83 4.95
N ARG A 67 -32.24 -5.02 5.13
CA ARG A 67 -32.41 -3.73 4.45
C ARG A 67 -31.38 -2.71 4.96
N GLU A 68 -31.17 -2.66 6.26
CA GLU A 68 -30.20 -1.78 6.89
C GLU A 68 -28.76 -2.19 6.59
N ASP A 69 -28.49 -3.49 6.46
CA ASP A 69 -27.21 -3.97 5.94
C ASP A 69 -26.88 -3.41 4.56
N ARG A 70 -27.85 -3.46 3.64
CA ARG A 70 -27.70 -2.88 2.30
C ARG A 70 -27.50 -1.37 2.37
N PHE A 71 -28.16 -0.69 3.30
CA PHE A 71 -27.95 0.74 3.54
C PHE A 71 -26.52 1.03 4.02
N ILE A 72 -26.04 0.32 5.06
CA ILE A 72 -24.68 0.45 5.60
C ILE A 72 -23.64 0.25 4.49
N GLN A 73 -23.80 -0.78 3.67
CA GLN A 73 -22.89 -1.08 2.57
C GLN A 73 -22.90 0.02 1.49
N ARG A 74 -24.09 0.52 1.11
CA ARG A 74 -24.23 1.60 0.12
C ARG A 74 -23.68 2.94 0.60
N GLN A 75 -23.72 3.23 1.90
CA GLN A 75 -23.12 4.44 2.45
C GLN A 75 -21.58 4.36 2.49
N ALA A 76 -21.04 3.18 2.82
CA ALA A 76 -19.60 3.01 3.00
C ALA A 76 -18.77 3.11 1.69
N MET A 77 -19.34 2.73 0.54
CA MET A 77 -18.57 2.64 -0.71
C MET A 77 -18.29 4.00 -1.38
N PRO A 78 -19.28 4.91 -1.50
CA PRO A 78 -19.05 6.24 -2.06
C PRO A 78 -18.30 7.15 -1.09
N GLN A 79 -18.55 7.00 0.21
CA GLN A 79 -17.94 7.82 1.27
C GLN A 79 -16.85 7.04 1.99
N ARG A 80 -15.76 6.71 1.29
CA ARG A 80 -14.66 5.86 1.81
C ARG A 80 -14.01 6.39 3.09
N MET A 81 -14.11 7.69 3.34
CA MET A 81 -13.57 8.36 4.52
C MET A 81 -14.57 8.45 5.68
N ALA A 82 -15.82 8.02 5.50
CA ALA A 82 -16.83 8.07 6.55
C ALA A 82 -16.47 7.12 7.70
N THR A 83 -16.55 7.61 8.94
CA THR A 83 -16.32 6.77 10.11
C THR A 83 -17.52 5.88 10.39
N ALA A 84 -17.31 4.80 11.15
CA ALA A 84 -18.41 3.97 11.65
C ALA A 84 -19.43 4.79 12.46
N ASN A 85 -19.01 5.89 13.10
CA ASN A 85 -19.91 6.79 13.82
C ASN A 85 -20.79 7.62 12.86
N ASN A 86 -20.24 8.09 11.74
CA ASN A 86 -21.04 8.80 10.72
C ASN A 86 -22.12 7.87 10.15
N ILE A 87 -21.74 6.66 9.75
CA ILE A 87 -22.69 5.67 9.20
C ILE A 87 -23.76 5.31 10.25
N ARG A 88 -23.38 5.19 11.53
CA ARG A 88 -24.32 4.97 12.64
C ARG A 88 -25.33 6.11 12.79
N GLN A 89 -24.87 7.35 12.72
CA GLN A 89 -25.74 8.54 12.80
C GLN A 89 -26.72 8.59 11.63
N HIS A 90 -26.24 8.33 10.41
CA HIS A 90 -27.11 8.22 9.23
C HIS A 90 -28.13 7.09 9.36
N LEU A 91 -27.71 5.91 9.81
CA LEU A 91 -28.63 4.79 10.05
C LEU A 91 -29.72 5.18 11.05
N LYS A 92 -29.33 5.77 12.19
CA LYS A 92 -30.29 6.25 13.20
C LYS A 92 -31.26 7.28 12.59
N ALA A 93 -30.77 8.23 11.82
CA ALA A 93 -31.62 9.26 11.20
C ALA A 93 -32.60 8.68 10.16
N THR A 94 -32.21 7.64 9.42
CA THR A 94 -33.03 7.07 8.34
C THR A 94 -33.99 5.97 8.80
N THR A 95 -33.57 5.11 9.75
CA THR A 95 -34.36 3.93 10.15
C THR A 95 -34.75 3.92 11.62
N ASN A 96 -34.36 4.95 12.38
CA ASN A 96 -34.52 5.04 13.84
C ASN A 96 -33.85 3.91 14.64
N THR A 97 -33.04 3.07 13.97
CA THR A 97 -32.35 1.95 14.61
C THR A 97 -31.12 2.44 15.36
N VAL A 98 -31.14 2.24 16.68
CA VAL A 98 -30.05 2.64 17.56
C VAL A 98 -29.10 1.46 17.78
N VAL A 99 -27.88 1.60 17.28
CA VAL A 99 -26.81 0.61 17.47
C VAL A 99 -25.52 1.27 17.93
N SER A 100 -24.60 0.47 18.47
CA SER A 100 -23.24 0.91 18.78
C SER A 100 -22.41 1.09 17.50
N SER A 101 -21.34 1.88 17.59
CA SER A 101 -20.34 2.00 16.51
C SER A 101 -19.62 0.68 16.23
N GLN A 102 -19.50 -0.18 17.25
CA GLN A 102 -18.93 -1.52 17.10
C GLN A 102 -19.82 -2.43 16.26
N THR A 103 -21.14 -2.31 16.40
CA THR A 103 -22.09 -3.05 15.55
C THR A 103 -21.88 -2.70 14.08
N ILE A 104 -21.73 -1.40 13.76
CA ILE A 104 -21.44 -0.95 12.38
C ILE A 104 -20.10 -1.50 11.89
N ARG A 105 -19.03 -1.43 12.70
CA ARG A 105 -17.72 -2.01 12.32
C ARG A 105 -17.82 -3.51 12.01
N ASN A 106 -18.54 -4.27 12.84
CA ASN A 106 -18.74 -5.70 12.62
C ASN A 106 -19.49 -5.95 11.31
N ARG A 107 -20.51 -5.14 10.97
CA ARG A 107 -21.20 -5.23 9.68
C ARG A 107 -20.25 -4.93 8.51
N LEU A 108 -19.49 -3.85 8.59
CA LEU A 108 -18.49 -3.51 7.57
C LEU A 108 -17.46 -4.62 7.38
N HIS A 109 -16.95 -5.21 8.47
CA HIS A 109 -16.04 -6.35 8.42
C HIS A 109 -16.67 -7.57 7.74
N ASN A 110 -17.96 -7.85 8.00
CA ASN A 110 -18.69 -8.93 7.32
C ASN A 110 -18.86 -8.68 5.81
N PHE A 111 -18.82 -7.41 5.37
CA PHE A 111 -18.78 -7.05 3.95
C PHE A 111 -17.36 -6.99 3.37
N GLY A 112 -16.33 -7.39 4.15
CA GLY A 112 -14.93 -7.30 3.75
C GLY A 112 -14.33 -5.89 3.82
N LEU A 113 -15.06 -4.90 4.32
CA LEU A 113 -14.60 -3.52 4.44
C LEU A 113 -13.89 -3.31 5.78
N ARG A 114 -12.60 -2.98 5.74
CA ARG A 114 -11.79 -2.72 6.93
C ARG A 114 -11.19 -1.32 6.87
N ALA A 115 -11.13 -0.65 8.01
CA ALA A 115 -10.45 0.64 8.11
C ALA A 115 -8.94 0.45 7.84
N ARG A 116 -8.41 1.27 6.94
CA ARG A 116 -6.99 1.36 6.56
C ARG A 116 -6.63 2.83 6.42
N GLY A 117 -5.36 3.17 6.65
CA GLY A 117 -4.87 4.51 6.35
C GLY A 117 -4.97 4.77 4.84
N PRO A 118 -5.40 5.97 4.42
CA PRO A 118 -5.41 6.33 3.00
C PRO A 118 -3.98 6.40 2.46
N VAL A 119 -3.82 6.07 1.18
CA VAL A 119 -2.58 6.36 0.43
C VAL A 119 -2.54 7.87 0.18
N ARG A 120 -1.37 8.48 0.41
CA ARG A 120 -1.12 9.89 0.08
C ARG A 120 -0.73 9.95 -1.39
N GLY A 121 -1.39 10.81 -2.17
CA GLY A 121 -1.11 10.99 -3.60
C GLY A 121 -1.30 12.45 -4.02
N THR A 122 -0.78 12.81 -5.19
CA THR A 122 -0.88 14.16 -5.74
C THR A 122 -2.29 14.49 -6.21
N THR A 123 -2.77 15.71 -5.99
CA THR A 123 -4.10 16.11 -6.50
C THR A 123 -4.14 16.14 -8.03
N LEU A 124 -5.00 15.32 -8.62
CA LEU A 124 -5.21 15.21 -10.07
C LEU A 124 -6.49 15.93 -10.51
N SER A 125 -6.35 16.91 -11.41
CA SER A 125 -7.47 17.54 -12.11
C SER A 125 -7.89 16.69 -13.31
N ALA A 126 -9.03 17.00 -13.94
CA ALA A 126 -9.45 16.34 -15.18
C ALA A 126 -8.40 16.45 -16.29
N ASN A 127 -7.74 17.61 -16.41
CA ASN A 127 -6.66 17.85 -17.38
C ASN A 127 -5.44 16.97 -17.09
N HIS A 128 -5.04 16.81 -15.82
CA HIS A 128 -3.95 15.90 -15.45
C HIS A 128 -4.27 14.46 -15.85
N ARG A 129 -5.50 13.99 -15.59
CA ARG A 129 -5.93 12.63 -15.96
C ARG A 129 -5.97 12.44 -17.48
N ALA A 130 -6.41 13.43 -18.24
CA ALA A 130 -6.40 13.40 -19.69
C ALA A 130 -4.96 13.32 -20.25
N ALA A 131 -4.04 14.17 -19.76
CA ALA A 131 -2.64 14.15 -20.17
C ALA A 131 -1.96 12.81 -19.82
N ARG A 132 -2.20 12.28 -18.62
CA ARG A 132 -1.70 10.95 -18.20
C ARG A 132 -2.20 9.83 -19.11
N ARG A 133 -3.48 9.85 -19.51
CA ARG A 133 -4.02 8.90 -20.48
C ARG A 133 -3.36 9.05 -21.85
N ALA A 134 -3.20 10.27 -22.35
CA ALA A 134 -2.55 10.50 -23.65
C ALA A 134 -1.12 9.96 -23.65
N TYR A 135 -0.34 10.28 -22.61
CA TYR A 135 1.00 9.72 -22.41
C TYR A 135 0.97 8.19 -22.39
N CYS A 136 0.12 7.57 -21.57
CA CYS A 136 0.08 6.12 -21.46
C CYS A 136 -0.40 5.45 -22.76
N THR A 137 -1.37 6.02 -23.48
CA THR A 137 -1.84 5.48 -24.77
C THR A 137 -0.72 5.46 -25.80
N GLN A 138 0.10 6.52 -25.86
CA GLN A 138 1.24 6.60 -26.78
C GLN A 138 2.33 5.57 -26.45
N HIS A 139 2.53 5.25 -25.16
CA HIS A 139 3.66 4.46 -24.70
C HIS A 139 3.32 3.03 -24.24
N VAL A 140 2.04 2.64 -24.13
CA VAL A 140 1.64 1.30 -23.64
C VAL A 140 2.12 0.15 -24.53
N ARG A 141 2.32 0.42 -25.83
CA ARG A 141 2.83 -0.54 -26.80
C ARG A 141 4.36 -0.56 -26.90
N TRP A 142 5.05 0.34 -26.18
CA TRP A 142 6.51 0.38 -26.21
C TRP A 142 7.10 -0.91 -25.64
N GLN A 143 8.05 -1.45 -26.38
CA GLN A 143 8.81 -2.62 -25.98
C GLN A 143 9.95 -2.24 -25.04
N ARG A 144 10.53 -3.24 -24.35
CA ARG A 144 11.67 -3.04 -23.43
C ARG A 144 12.84 -2.32 -24.09
N GLN A 145 13.10 -2.57 -25.38
CA GLN A 145 14.17 -1.91 -26.12
C GLN A 145 13.94 -0.40 -26.33
N GLN A 146 12.68 0.03 -26.43
CA GLN A 146 12.33 1.46 -26.53
C GLN A 146 12.49 2.13 -25.17
N TRP A 147 11.97 1.51 -24.10
CA TRP A 147 12.19 1.99 -22.74
C TRP A 147 13.67 2.01 -22.33
N ALA A 148 14.48 1.12 -22.91
CA ALA A 148 15.92 1.11 -22.68
C ALA A 148 16.65 2.35 -23.22
N GLN A 149 16.03 3.12 -24.12
CA GLN A 149 16.56 4.39 -24.63
C GLN A 149 16.21 5.59 -23.72
N VAL A 150 15.34 5.42 -22.74
CA VAL A 150 14.89 6.53 -21.90
C VAL A 150 15.82 6.68 -20.68
N LEU A 151 16.31 7.90 -20.47
CA LEU A 151 16.93 8.33 -19.23
C LEU A 151 15.85 9.03 -18.39
N PHE A 152 15.36 8.33 -17.36
CA PHE A 152 14.44 8.89 -16.38
C PHE A 152 15.22 9.70 -15.35
N THR A 153 14.80 10.93 -15.10
CA THR A 153 15.51 11.86 -14.20
C THR A 153 14.53 12.52 -13.24
N ASP A 154 15.04 12.89 -12.07
CA ASP A 154 14.25 13.56 -11.03
C ASP A 154 15.16 14.10 -9.90
N GLU A 155 14.59 14.98 -9.08
CA GLU A 155 15.16 15.43 -7.82
C GLU A 155 14.48 14.77 -6.61
N SER A 156 15.26 14.46 -5.58
CA SER A 156 14.70 13.99 -4.31
C SER A 156 15.38 14.62 -3.10
N ARG A 157 14.64 14.69 -1.99
CA ARG A 157 15.10 15.30 -0.74
C ARG A 157 15.20 14.24 0.35
N PHE A 158 16.39 14.11 0.92
CA PHE A 158 16.70 13.20 2.02
C PHE A 158 16.96 13.99 3.30
N CYS A 159 16.26 13.65 4.38
CA CYS A 159 16.44 14.30 5.68
C CYS A 159 17.41 13.51 6.54
N LEU A 160 18.22 14.22 7.36
CA LEU A 160 19.11 13.58 8.33
C LEU A 160 18.32 12.79 9.38
N GLU A 161 17.23 13.37 9.86
CA GLU A 161 16.25 12.72 10.72
C GLU A 161 14.99 12.42 9.91
N PRO A 162 14.71 11.15 9.56
CA PRO A 162 13.49 10.80 8.85
C PRO A 162 12.25 11.21 9.66
N ALA A 163 11.33 11.93 9.03
CA ALA A 163 10.03 12.22 9.61
C ALA A 163 9.10 11.00 9.61
N ASP A 164 9.58 9.81 9.99
CA ASP A 164 8.70 8.66 10.13
C ASP A 164 7.96 8.76 11.47
N GLY A 165 6.64 8.92 11.40
CA GLY A 165 5.75 8.91 12.55
C GLY A 165 5.44 7.51 13.07
N ARG A 166 6.05 6.46 12.50
CA ARG A 166 5.79 5.05 12.84
C ARG A 166 6.84 4.41 13.73
N ILE A 167 7.79 5.18 14.25
CA ILE A 167 8.75 4.70 15.25
C ILE A 167 7.98 4.13 16.44
N ARG A 168 8.27 2.87 16.78
CA ARG A 168 7.70 2.20 17.93
C ARG A 168 8.73 2.14 19.04
N VAL A 169 8.33 2.60 20.20
CA VAL A 169 9.08 2.46 21.44
C VAL A 169 8.51 1.28 22.22
N LEU A 170 9.38 0.41 22.74
CA LEU A 170 8.99 -0.59 23.73
C LEU A 170 8.96 0.08 25.11
N ARG A 171 7.79 0.10 25.75
CA ARG A 171 7.60 0.68 27.09
C ARG A 171 6.47 0.00 27.85
N ARG A 172 6.53 -0.04 29.18
CA ARG A 172 5.44 -0.52 30.03
C ARG A 172 4.32 0.52 30.12
N ARG A 173 3.17 0.10 30.67
CA ARG A 173 2.06 1.01 30.98
C ARG A 173 2.52 2.02 32.06
N GLY A 174 2.41 3.32 31.77
CA GLY A 174 2.84 4.40 32.66
C GLY A 174 4.18 5.04 32.25
N GLU A 175 5.03 4.34 31.49
CA GLU A 175 6.35 4.82 31.07
C GLU A 175 6.29 5.75 29.84
N ARG A 176 5.22 6.54 29.68
CA ARG A 176 5.03 7.36 28.48
C ARG A 176 6.17 8.36 28.26
N PHE A 177 6.75 8.86 29.34
CA PHE A 177 7.78 9.90 29.37
C PHE A 177 9.12 9.42 29.94
N ALA A 178 9.34 8.10 30.00
CA ALA A 178 10.63 7.58 30.44
C ALA A 178 11.75 7.98 29.46
N GLU A 179 12.96 8.14 29.98
CA GLU A 179 14.16 8.31 29.16
C GLU A 179 14.31 7.13 28.18
N GLY A 180 14.62 7.41 26.91
CA GLY A 180 14.58 6.41 25.83
C GLY A 180 13.18 6.05 25.31
N ALA A 181 12.10 6.50 25.97
CA ALA A 181 10.72 6.37 25.48
C ALA A 181 10.14 7.65 24.84
N VAL A 182 10.91 8.73 24.90
CA VAL A 182 10.65 10.01 24.24
C VAL A 182 11.64 10.16 23.09
N LEU A 183 11.11 10.35 21.88
CA LEU A 183 11.92 10.75 20.74
C LEU A 183 12.01 12.27 20.74
N GLU A 184 13.15 12.81 21.14
CA GLU A 184 13.45 14.23 21.03
C GLU A 184 13.65 14.59 19.56
N ARG A 185 13.04 15.71 19.14
CA ARG A 185 13.16 16.24 17.78
C ARG A 185 13.41 17.72 17.85
N GLN A 186 14.41 18.20 17.13
CA GLN A 186 14.58 19.64 16.97
C GLN A 186 13.49 20.19 16.03
N ARG A 187 12.96 21.38 16.35
CA ARG A 187 11.83 22.02 15.66
C ARG A 187 12.07 22.30 14.17
N PHE A 188 13.34 22.32 13.75
CA PHE A 188 13.78 22.53 12.36
C PHE A 188 14.69 21.40 11.82
N GLY A 189 14.69 20.25 12.52
CA GLY A 189 15.14 18.91 12.13
C GLY A 189 16.36 18.81 11.22
N GLY A 190 17.55 18.57 11.80
CA GLY A 190 18.73 17.90 11.21
C GLY A 190 19.33 18.39 9.88
N GLY A 191 18.62 19.24 9.13
CA GLY A 191 18.86 19.53 7.73
C GLY A 191 18.37 18.45 6.76
N SER A 192 18.42 18.78 5.47
CA SER A 192 18.15 17.86 4.38
C SER A 192 19.11 18.10 3.22
N VAL A 193 19.40 17.04 2.48
CA VAL A 193 20.17 17.07 1.25
C VAL A 193 19.20 16.91 0.09
N MET A 194 19.27 17.81 -0.91
CA MET A 194 18.56 17.67 -2.17
C MET A 194 19.51 17.07 -3.20
N VAL A 195 19.11 15.99 -3.86
CA VAL A 195 19.93 15.31 -4.86
C VAL A 195 19.20 15.22 -6.19
N TRP A 196 19.96 15.17 -7.27
CA TRP A 196 19.48 14.88 -8.62
C TRP A 196 20.14 13.60 -9.13
N GLY A 197 19.38 12.79 -9.85
CA GLY A 197 19.92 11.62 -10.53
C GLY A 197 19.12 11.21 -11.76
N GLY A 198 19.76 10.39 -12.60
CA GLY A 198 19.19 9.83 -13.80
C GLY A 198 19.46 8.34 -13.95
N ILE A 199 18.44 7.58 -14.36
CA ILE A 199 18.51 6.14 -14.55
C ILE A 199 17.99 5.69 -15.92
N SER A 200 18.66 4.70 -16.48
CA SER A 200 18.23 3.95 -17.65
C SER A 200 18.65 2.49 -17.49
N THR A 201 18.20 1.61 -18.38
CA THR A 201 18.63 0.18 -18.34
C THR A 201 20.13 0.00 -18.65
N ARG A 202 20.77 1.00 -19.26
CA ARG A 202 22.16 0.95 -19.74
C ARG A 202 23.12 1.78 -18.89
N ARG A 203 22.62 2.86 -18.30
CA ARG A 203 23.40 3.88 -17.60
C ARG A 203 22.64 4.38 -16.38
N ARG A 204 23.40 4.80 -15.39
CA ARG A 204 22.96 5.60 -14.25
C ARG A 204 23.93 6.77 -14.16
N THR A 205 23.44 7.98 -13.93
CA THR A 205 24.31 9.16 -13.75
C THR A 205 25.03 9.08 -12.41
N SER A 206 26.02 9.94 -12.20
CA SER A 206 26.42 10.27 -10.83
C SER A 206 25.26 10.96 -10.09
N LEU A 207 25.20 10.80 -8.77
CA LEU A 207 24.22 11.49 -7.93
C LEU A 207 24.76 12.89 -7.62
N TYR A 208 24.06 13.92 -8.10
CA TYR A 208 24.45 15.32 -7.94
C TYR A 208 23.81 15.93 -6.69
N HIS A 209 24.58 16.66 -5.89
CA HIS A 209 24.05 17.40 -4.75
C HIS A 209 23.60 18.79 -5.20
N VAL A 210 22.30 19.04 -5.13
CA VAL A 210 21.71 20.33 -5.49
C VAL A 210 21.89 21.29 -4.31
N VAL A 211 22.77 22.26 -4.48
CA VAL A 211 23.02 23.31 -3.49
C VAL A 211 22.19 24.55 -3.83
N GLY A 212 21.32 24.98 -2.90
CA GLY A 212 20.48 26.16 -3.08
C GLY A 212 19.30 25.93 -4.03
N ASN A 213 18.85 27.00 -4.68
CA ASN A 213 17.70 26.95 -5.59
C ASN A 213 18.13 26.54 -6.99
N LEU A 214 17.55 25.46 -7.50
CA LEU A 214 17.79 24.99 -8.87
C LEU A 214 17.11 25.93 -9.88
N THR A 215 17.89 26.84 -10.47
CA THR A 215 17.43 27.71 -11.57
C THR A 215 17.61 27.01 -12.93
N GLY A 216 17.01 27.55 -13.99
CA GLY A 216 17.19 27.01 -15.34
C GLY A 216 18.66 27.00 -15.81
N VAL A 217 19.40 28.07 -15.52
CA VAL A 217 20.84 28.17 -15.86
C VAL A 217 21.67 27.19 -15.02
N HIS A 218 21.35 27.06 -13.73
CA HIS A 218 21.98 26.07 -12.86
C HIS A 218 21.72 24.64 -13.38
N TYR A 219 20.47 24.32 -13.71
CA TYR A 219 20.10 23.04 -14.28
C TYR A 219 20.83 22.75 -15.60
N GLN A 220 21.00 23.76 -16.46
CA GLN A 220 21.77 23.61 -17.69
C GLN A 220 23.24 23.28 -17.40
N ASN A 221 23.93 24.14 -16.65
CA ASN A 221 25.39 24.10 -16.52
C ASN A 221 25.90 22.97 -15.62
N GLU A 222 25.14 22.63 -14.58
CA GLU A 222 25.59 21.67 -13.56
C GLU A 222 24.96 20.28 -13.70
N ILE A 223 23.87 20.17 -14.48
CA ILE A 223 23.14 18.89 -14.63
C ILE A 223 23.05 18.48 -16.10
N LEU A 224 22.48 19.31 -16.98
CA LEU A 224 22.25 18.90 -18.36
C LEU A 224 23.56 18.66 -19.11
N GLU A 225 24.45 19.64 -19.10
CA GLU A 225 25.72 19.59 -19.82
C GLU A 225 26.68 18.52 -19.26
N PRO A 226 26.99 18.47 -17.94
CA PRO A 226 27.97 17.54 -17.43
C PRO A 226 27.45 16.12 -17.15
N LEU A 227 26.14 15.95 -16.90
CA LEU A 227 25.58 14.64 -16.49
C LEU A 227 24.65 14.04 -17.53
N VAL A 228 23.69 14.81 -18.04
CA VAL A 228 22.67 14.28 -18.95
C VAL A 228 23.22 14.03 -20.34
N VAL A 229 23.92 15.00 -20.95
CA VAL A 229 24.42 14.87 -22.32
C VAL A 229 25.37 13.66 -22.46
N PRO A 230 26.39 13.47 -21.60
CA PRO A 230 27.23 12.28 -21.65
C PRO A 230 26.45 10.98 -21.43
N ALA A 231 25.48 10.98 -20.50
CA ALA A 231 24.65 9.80 -20.25
C ALA A 231 23.81 9.41 -21.47
N LEU A 232 23.20 10.39 -22.17
CA LEU A 232 22.42 10.16 -23.38
C LEU A 232 23.29 9.66 -24.53
N GLN A 233 24.45 10.28 -24.75
CA GLN A 233 25.42 9.83 -25.76
C GLN A 233 25.82 8.36 -25.52
N ALA A 234 26.03 7.99 -24.26
CA ALA A 234 26.40 6.64 -23.88
C ALA A 234 25.23 5.63 -23.93
N ILE A 235 23.98 6.08 -23.89
CA ILE A 235 22.78 5.24 -24.13
C ILE A 235 22.64 4.95 -25.63
N GLY A 236 22.81 5.98 -26.47
CA GLY A 236 22.86 5.90 -27.92
C GLY A 236 22.12 7.03 -28.63
N LEU A 237 22.21 7.05 -29.97
CA LEU A 237 21.65 8.13 -30.83
C LEU A 237 20.13 8.33 -30.72
N ARG A 238 19.40 7.31 -30.23
CA ARG A 238 17.94 7.37 -30.03
C ARG A 238 17.57 7.60 -28.57
N ALA A 239 18.52 8.02 -27.73
CA ALA A 239 18.27 8.29 -26.33
C ALA A 239 17.25 9.41 -26.17
N ILE A 240 16.40 9.27 -25.14
CA ILE A 240 15.33 10.21 -24.81
C ILE A 240 15.53 10.64 -23.36
N LEU A 241 15.59 11.93 -23.13
CA LEU A 241 15.53 12.51 -21.79
C LEU A 241 14.07 12.53 -21.31
N GLN A 242 13.81 11.95 -20.15
CA GLN A 242 12.61 12.24 -19.38
C GLN A 242 12.99 13.08 -18.17
N ASP A 243 12.42 14.28 -18.11
CA ASP A 243 12.38 15.18 -16.97
C ASP A 243 10.91 15.51 -16.64
N ASP A 244 10.66 16.15 -15.51
CA ASP A 244 9.33 16.65 -15.20
C ASP A 244 9.09 18.03 -15.85
N ASN A 245 7.90 18.60 -15.63
CA ASN A 245 7.56 19.93 -16.17
C ASN A 245 7.84 21.06 -15.16
N ALA A 246 8.80 20.91 -14.25
CA ALA A 246 9.16 21.96 -13.31
C ALA A 246 9.64 23.23 -14.04
N PRO A 247 9.41 24.42 -13.48
CA PRO A 247 9.80 25.68 -14.12
C PRO A 247 11.26 25.76 -14.57
N PRO A 248 12.28 25.29 -13.80
CA PRO A 248 13.67 25.29 -14.25
C PRO A 248 13.89 24.49 -15.54
N HIS A 249 13.27 23.30 -15.64
CA HIS A 249 13.36 22.38 -16.79
C HIS A 249 12.67 22.91 -18.05
N ARG A 250 11.83 23.93 -17.89
CA ARG A 250 11.07 24.56 -18.98
C ARG A 250 11.50 26.00 -19.25
N SER A 251 12.58 26.46 -18.62
CA SER A 251 13.16 27.78 -18.84
C SER A 251 13.65 27.97 -20.28
N ALA A 252 13.76 29.23 -20.72
CA ALA A 252 14.28 29.56 -22.05
C ALA A 252 15.70 29.03 -22.26
N ALA A 253 16.58 29.21 -21.27
CA ALA A 253 17.95 28.68 -21.30
C ALA A 253 17.99 27.17 -21.56
N VAL A 254 17.23 26.39 -20.79
CA VAL A 254 17.15 24.94 -20.94
C VAL A 254 16.56 24.51 -22.28
N ASN A 255 15.49 25.16 -22.74
CA ASN A 255 14.88 24.82 -24.04
C ASN A 255 15.85 25.11 -25.20
N THR A 256 16.53 26.26 -25.17
CA THR A 256 17.54 26.62 -26.17
C THR A 256 18.70 25.62 -26.16
N PHE A 257 19.22 25.28 -24.98
CA PHE A 257 20.30 24.31 -24.85
C PHE A 257 19.92 22.93 -25.41
N ILE A 258 18.77 22.38 -25.00
CA ILE A 258 18.27 21.08 -25.49
C ILE A 258 18.16 21.05 -27.02
N GLN A 259 17.71 22.15 -27.63
CA GLN A 259 17.66 22.28 -29.09
C GLN A 259 19.06 22.32 -29.72
N GLN A 260 19.99 23.08 -29.14
CA GLN A 260 21.38 23.19 -29.62
C GLN A 260 22.10 21.83 -29.59
N VAL A 261 21.98 21.10 -28.47
CA VAL A 261 22.60 19.76 -28.33
C VAL A 261 21.78 18.63 -28.95
N ARG A 262 20.63 18.96 -29.57
CA ARG A 262 19.72 18.02 -30.25
C ARG A 262 19.28 16.84 -29.36
N VAL A 263 19.01 17.13 -28.10
CA VAL A 263 18.49 16.12 -27.15
C VAL A 263 17.01 15.88 -27.41
N ASN A 264 16.63 14.63 -27.61
CA ASN A 264 15.22 14.24 -27.68
C ASN A 264 14.62 14.26 -26.27
N ARG A 265 13.65 15.14 -26.02
CA ARG A 265 12.94 15.20 -24.73
C ARG A 265 11.55 14.56 -24.83
N MET A 266 11.23 13.72 -23.86
CA MET A 266 9.93 13.06 -23.75
C MET A 266 8.83 14.08 -23.40
N LEU A 267 7.68 13.97 -24.06
CA LEU A 267 6.47 14.66 -23.61
C LEU A 267 5.97 13.99 -22.32
N TRP A 268 6.06 14.72 -21.21
CA TRP A 268 5.73 14.21 -19.88
C TRP A 268 4.41 14.77 -19.35
N SER A 269 3.59 13.91 -18.73
CA SER A 269 2.39 14.35 -18.03
C SER A 269 2.73 14.84 -16.62
N ALA A 270 2.41 16.10 -16.31
CA ALA A 270 2.63 16.67 -14.97
C ALA A 270 1.96 15.83 -13.86
N LYS A 271 2.49 15.94 -12.62
CA LYS A 271 1.99 15.23 -11.42
C LYS A 271 1.87 13.71 -11.62
N SER A 272 2.93 13.11 -12.14
CA SER A 272 2.95 11.67 -12.45
C SER A 272 4.14 10.92 -11.86
N PRO A 273 4.39 11.04 -10.54
CA PRO A 273 5.50 10.34 -9.88
C PRO A 273 5.36 8.81 -10.01
N ASP A 274 4.13 8.28 -9.96
CA ASP A 274 3.85 6.85 -10.13
C ASP A 274 4.19 6.31 -11.53
N LEU A 275 4.35 7.18 -12.52
CA LEU A 275 4.83 6.84 -13.87
C LEU A 275 6.33 7.03 -14.03
N ASN A 276 7.03 7.64 -13.07
CA ASN A 276 8.48 7.80 -13.08
C ASN A 276 9.15 6.67 -12.26
N PRO A 277 9.88 5.74 -12.89
CA PRO A 277 10.48 4.62 -12.18
C PRO A 277 11.56 5.04 -11.17
N ILE A 278 12.15 6.24 -11.32
CA ILE A 278 13.20 6.73 -10.39
C ILE A 278 12.66 7.00 -8.98
N GLU A 279 11.36 7.22 -8.82
CA GLU A 279 10.73 7.40 -7.50
C GLU A 279 10.92 6.16 -6.62
N HIS A 280 10.80 4.96 -7.21
CA HIS A 280 11.10 3.71 -6.49
C HIS A 280 12.59 3.54 -6.20
N MET A 281 13.43 4.18 -7.00
CA MET A 281 14.87 4.18 -6.76
C MET A 281 15.22 5.08 -5.58
N TRP A 282 14.51 6.20 -5.39
CA TRP A 282 14.62 7.03 -4.19
C TRP A 282 14.18 6.28 -2.92
N ASP A 283 13.08 5.53 -2.99
CA ASP A 283 12.62 4.71 -1.87
C ASP A 283 13.64 3.63 -1.46
N GLU A 284 14.21 2.92 -2.43
CA GLU A 284 15.24 1.91 -2.16
C GLU A 284 16.53 2.55 -1.63
N LEU A 285 16.94 3.69 -2.18
CA LEU A 285 18.09 4.44 -1.69
C LEU A 285 17.89 4.86 -0.23
N CYS A 286 16.70 5.37 0.10
CA CYS A 286 16.32 5.73 1.47
C CYS A 286 16.39 4.52 2.41
N ARG A 287 15.84 3.37 2.00
CA ARG A 287 15.89 2.13 2.79
C ARG A 287 17.32 1.67 3.06
N ARG A 288 18.20 1.73 2.06
CA ARG A 288 19.60 1.34 2.21
C ARG A 288 20.34 2.23 3.18
N VAL A 289 20.21 3.55 3.04
CA VAL A 289 20.80 4.50 3.99
C VAL A 289 20.28 4.28 5.42
N GLN A 290 18.99 3.97 5.59
CA GLN A 290 18.41 3.65 6.91
C GLN A 290 18.91 2.33 7.52
N GLN A 291 19.53 1.44 6.75
CA GLN A 291 20.10 0.19 7.25
C GLN A 291 21.53 0.37 7.81
N HIS A 292 22.16 1.53 7.59
CA HIS A 292 23.46 1.82 8.18
C HIS A 292 23.33 2.00 9.69
N HIS A 293 24.29 1.41 10.42
CA HIS A 293 24.39 1.51 11.87
C HIS A 293 25.83 1.89 12.26
N PRO A 294 26.05 3.01 12.96
CA PRO A 294 25.06 4.01 13.41
C PRO A 294 24.39 4.78 12.25
N PRO A 295 23.29 5.52 12.46
CA PRO A 295 22.72 6.42 11.45
C PRO A 295 23.68 7.57 11.10
N PRO A 296 23.46 8.31 9.99
CA PRO A 296 24.35 9.39 9.61
C PRO A 296 24.31 10.51 10.65
N ALA A 297 25.49 10.98 11.08
CA ALA A 297 25.65 11.98 12.12
C ALA A 297 25.47 13.42 11.63
N ASN A 298 25.69 13.67 10.33
CA ASN A 298 25.56 14.99 9.71
C ASN A 298 25.24 14.89 8.21
N LEU A 299 24.93 16.03 7.58
CA LEU A 299 24.55 16.11 6.17
C LEU A 299 25.65 15.65 5.20
N GLY A 300 26.92 15.89 5.53
CA GLY A 300 28.06 15.44 4.71
C GLY A 300 28.14 13.92 4.66
N GLN A 301 28.02 13.27 5.83
CA GLN A 301 27.98 11.81 5.91
C GLN A 301 26.74 11.23 5.22
N LEU A 302 25.57 11.87 5.38
CA LEU A 302 24.36 11.47 4.67
C LEU A 302 24.56 11.52 3.14
N LEU A 303 25.12 12.62 2.61
CA LEU A 303 25.40 12.74 1.18
C LEU A 303 26.39 11.68 0.68
N GLN A 304 27.46 11.42 1.44
CA GLN A 304 28.44 10.39 1.11
C GLN A 304 27.78 9.00 1.01
N TRP A 305 26.93 8.64 1.98
CA TRP A 305 26.22 7.36 1.97
C TRP A 305 25.20 7.29 0.83
N LEU A 306 24.48 8.37 0.54
CA LEU A 306 23.59 8.44 -0.62
C LEU A 306 24.35 8.17 -1.92
N GLN A 307 25.53 8.77 -2.10
CA GLN A 307 26.36 8.54 -3.29
C GLN A 307 26.91 7.12 -3.35
N GLN A 308 27.36 6.56 -2.22
CA GLN A 308 27.84 5.17 -2.13
C GLN A 308 26.74 4.16 -2.47
N GLU A 309 25.57 4.27 -1.83
CA GLU A 309 24.45 3.38 -2.06
C GLU A 309 23.88 3.56 -3.47
N TRP A 310 23.79 4.80 -3.97
CA TRP A 310 23.40 5.07 -5.34
C TRP A 310 24.29 4.32 -6.33
N ASN A 311 25.61 4.33 -6.11
CA ASN A 311 26.57 3.62 -6.93
C ASN A 311 26.51 2.09 -6.75
N GLY A 312 26.20 1.62 -5.54
CA GLY A 312 26.05 0.20 -5.21
C GLY A 312 24.75 -0.45 -5.69
N LEU A 313 23.76 0.34 -6.13
CA LEU A 313 22.46 -0.21 -6.56
C LEU A 313 22.63 -1.18 -7.74
N PRO A 314 22.11 -2.42 -7.65
CA PRO A 314 22.26 -3.42 -8.70
C PRO A 314 21.57 -3.00 -10.00
N ARG A 315 22.26 -3.18 -11.13
CA ARG A 315 21.68 -2.89 -12.46
C ARG A 315 20.39 -3.66 -12.72
N ALA A 316 20.29 -4.91 -12.26
CA ALA A 316 19.07 -5.73 -12.40
C ALA A 316 17.84 -5.08 -11.76
N PHE A 317 18.02 -4.40 -10.60
CA PHE A 317 16.95 -3.65 -9.94
C PHE A 317 16.45 -2.51 -10.82
N ILE A 318 17.36 -1.70 -11.37
CA ILE A 318 17.04 -0.59 -12.29
C ILE A 318 16.31 -1.12 -13.54
N CYS A 319 16.80 -2.22 -14.13
CA CYS A 319 16.15 -2.83 -15.29
C CYS A 319 14.72 -3.28 -14.96
N ASN A 320 14.48 -3.88 -13.79
CA ASN A 320 13.14 -4.31 -13.38
C ASN A 320 12.18 -3.12 -13.21
N LEU A 321 12.65 -2.02 -12.62
CA LEU A 321 11.87 -0.78 -12.52
C LEU A 321 11.46 -0.27 -13.89
N ILE A 322 12.40 -0.18 -14.84
CA ILE A 322 12.10 0.34 -16.19
C ILE A 322 11.24 -0.66 -16.98
N HIS A 323 11.45 -1.97 -16.84
CA HIS A 323 10.59 -2.98 -17.47
C HIS A 323 9.15 -2.96 -16.93
N SER A 324 8.91 -2.37 -15.75
CA SER A 324 7.55 -2.19 -15.22
C SER A 324 6.75 -1.08 -15.93
N MET A 325 7.38 -0.23 -16.76
CA MET A 325 6.73 0.92 -17.41
C MET A 325 5.47 0.56 -18.20
N ARG A 326 5.49 -0.56 -18.93
CA ARG A 326 4.29 -1.03 -19.64
C ARG A 326 3.13 -1.28 -18.66
N GLN A 327 3.40 -1.92 -17.53
CA GLN A 327 2.37 -2.21 -16.53
C GLN A 327 1.87 -0.93 -15.84
N ARG A 328 2.75 0.05 -15.59
CA ARG A 328 2.39 1.39 -15.10
C ARG A 328 1.41 2.07 -16.05
N CYS A 329 1.71 2.06 -17.35
CA CYS A 329 0.82 2.62 -18.38
C CYS A 329 -0.53 1.90 -18.45
N VAL A 330 -0.54 0.55 -18.43
CA VAL A 330 -1.79 -0.24 -18.43
C VAL A 330 -2.66 0.11 -17.24
N GLU A 331 -2.07 0.20 -16.04
CA GLU A 331 -2.81 0.52 -14.83
C GLU A 331 -3.34 1.95 -14.82
N CYS A 332 -2.54 2.90 -15.30
CA CYS A 332 -2.97 4.29 -15.46
C CYS A 332 -4.17 4.40 -16.41
N LEU A 333 -4.16 3.67 -17.52
CA LEU A 333 -5.28 3.59 -18.46
C LEU A 333 -6.51 2.95 -17.81
N ALA A 334 -6.34 1.84 -17.09
CA ALA A 334 -7.42 1.17 -16.36
C ALA A 334 -8.08 2.08 -15.30
N HIS A 335 -7.31 2.97 -14.68
CA HIS A 335 -7.80 3.97 -13.73
C HIS A 335 -8.22 5.31 -14.37
N ASN A 336 -8.40 5.34 -15.69
CA ASN A 336 -8.77 6.53 -16.46
C ASN A 336 -7.87 7.74 -16.16
N GLY A 337 -6.55 7.52 -16.14
CA GLY A 337 -5.56 8.54 -15.81
C GLY A 337 -5.43 8.84 -14.32
N GLY A 338 -6.08 8.07 -13.46
CA GLY A 338 -5.95 8.17 -12.00
C GLY A 338 -4.61 7.65 -11.46
N HIS A 339 -4.51 7.57 -10.14
CA HIS A 339 -3.36 7.00 -9.43
C HIS A 339 -3.19 5.52 -9.75
N THR A 340 -1.95 5.05 -9.82
CA THR A 340 -1.61 3.62 -9.87
C THR A 340 -1.09 3.15 -8.52
N ARG A 341 -0.81 1.85 -8.38
CA ARG A 341 -0.19 1.24 -7.20
C ARG A 341 1.30 1.55 -7.04
N TYR A 342 1.88 2.16 -8.07
CA TYR A 342 3.29 2.53 -8.16
C TYR A 342 3.54 3.91 -7.57
#